data_AF-W4MCX9-F1
#
_entry.id   AF-W4MCX9-F1
#
_cell.length_a   1.000
_cell.length_b   1.000
_cell.length_c   1.000
_cell.angle_alpha   90.00
_cell.angle_beta   90.00
_cell.angle_gamma   90.00
#
_symmetry.space_group_name_H-M   'P 1'
#
loop_
_entity.id
_entity.type
_entity.pdbx_description
1 polymer ?
#
loop_
_entity_poly.entity_id
_entity_poly.type
_entity_poly.pdbx_seq_one_letter_code
_entity_poly.pdbx_strand_id
1 'polypeptide(L)' 'SINDTISGFKELISGNVDHLPEQAFYMVGNLDEAMERAEQMQRGEA' A
#
# COMPACT_ATOMS: atom_id res chain seq x y z
N SER A 1 0.97 6.25 12.66
CA SER A 1 0.33 7.42 13.33
C SER A 1 -0.95 7.80 12.59
N ILE A 2 -1.88 8.54 13.21
CA ILE A 2 -3.10 9.05 12.53
C ILE A 2 -2.74 9.87 11.29
N ASN A 3 -1.67 10.68 11.38
CA ASN A 3 -1.19 11.45 10.23
C ASN A 3 -0.79 10.54 9.05
N ASP A 4 -0.12 9.42 9.33
CA ASP A 4 0.30 8.46 8.28
C ASP A 4 -0.91 7.77 7.67
N THR A 5 -1.92 7.45 8.48
CA THR A 5 -3.20 6.92 8.00
C THR A 5 -3.89 7.92 7.08
N ILE A 6 -4.01 9.19 7.48
CA ILE A 6 -4.64 10.23 6.66
C ILE A 6 -3.88 10.46 5.35
N SER A 7 -2.55 10.51 5.40
CA SER A 7 -1.72 10.66 4.20
C SER A 7 -1.86 9.45 3.27
N GLY A 8 -1.84 8.23 3.80
CA GLY A 8 -2.02 7.02 3.01
C GLY A 8 -3.38 6.96 2.30
N PHE A 9 -4.46 7.33 3.00
CA PHE A 9 -5.80 7.40 2.39
C PHE A 9 -5.92 8.52 1.35
N LYS A 10 -5.20 9.63 1.49
CA LYS A 10 -5.18 10.68 0.45
C LYS A 10 -4.55 10.18 -0.84
N GLU A 11 -3.44 9.45 -0.76
CA GLU A 11 -2.76 8.84 -1.91
C GLU A 11 -3.62 7.75 -2.59
N LEU A 12 -4.38 6.98 -1.80
CA LEU A 12 -5.38 6.04 -2.31
C LEU A 12 -6.48 6.76 -3.09
N ILE A 13 -7.06 7.84 -2.53
CA ILE A 13 -8.16 8.57 -3.18
C ILE A 13 -7.68 9.36 -4.41
N SER A 14 -6.43 9.83 -4.43
CA SER A 14 -5.86 10.50 -5.60
C SER A 14 -5.54 9.53 -6.75
N GLY A 15 -5.58 8.21 -6.50
CA GLY A 15 -5.24 7.18 -7.49
C GLY A 15 -3.74 6.99 -7.71
N ASN A 16 -2.89 7.59 -6.86
CA ASN A 16 -1.44 7.51 -7.01
C ASN A 16 -0.89 6.09 -6.81
N VAL A 17 -1.62 5.26 -6.06
CA VAL A 17 -1.24 3.87 -5.73
C VAL A 17 -2.09 2.81 -6.44
N ASP A 18 -2.90 3.19 -7.43
CA ASP A 18 -3.76 2.26 -8.19
C ASP A 18 -2.98 1.22 -9.01
N HIS A 19 -1.68 1.46 -9.21
CA HIS A 19 -0.77 0.53 -9.89
C HIS A 19 -0.37 -0.66 -9.00
N LEU A 20 -0.62 -0.59 -7.70
CA LEU A 20 -0.29 -1.67 -6.76
C LEU A 20 -1.37 -2.76 -6.79
N PRO A 21 -1.01 -4.06 -6.64
CA PRO A 21 -1.98 -5.14 -6.55
C PRO A 21 -2.90 -4.96 -5.34
N GLU A 22 -4.20 -5.26 -5.48
CA GLU A 22 -5.18 -5.17 -4.37
C GLU A 22 -4.77 -6.00 -3.15
N GLN A 23 -4.12 -7.14 -3.39
CA GLN A 23 -3.63 -8.05 -2.34
C GLN A 23 -2.54 -7.41 -1.48
N ALA A 24 -1.82 -6.42 -2.00
CA ALA A 24 -0.78 -5.70 -1.27
C ALA A 24 -1.35 -4.83 -0.15
N PHE A 25 -2.62 -4.44 -0.24
CA PHE A 25 -3.33 -3.68 0.81
C PHE A 25 -3.96 -4.56 1.89
N TYR A 26 -3.84 -5.89 1.78
CA TYR A 26 -4.43 -6.80 2.75
C TYR A 26 -3.58 -6.91 4.01
N MET A 27 -4.18 -6.62 5.17
CA MET A 27 -3.56 -6.78 6.50
C MET A 27 -2.24 -5.98 6.67
N VAL A 28 -2.18 -4.77 6.11
CA VAL A 28 -1.07 -3.82 6.29
C VAL A 28 -1.42 -2.69 7.26
N GLY A 29 -0.44 -2.18 7.99
CA GLY A 29 -0.60 -1.11 8.98
C GLY A 29 -0.58 0.31 8.38
N ASN A 30 0.21 0.53 7.33
CA ASN A 30 0.35 1.82 6.65
C ASN A 30 0.59 1.63 5.14
N LEU A 31 0.70 2.74 4.40
CA LEU A 31 0.89 2.71 2.96
C LEU A 31 2.27 2.17 2.54
N ASP A 32 3.31 2.43 3.34
CA ASP A 32 4.67 1.95 3.05
C ASP A 32 4.73 0.42 3.10
N GLU A 33 4.06 -0.19 4.08
CA GLU A 33 3.90 -1.65 4.16
C GLU A 33 3.13 -2.21 2.96
N ALA A 34 2.15 -1.47 2.44
CA ALA A 34 1.44 -1.87 1.22
C ALA A 34 2.36 -1.86 -0.01
N MET A 35 3.20 -0.83 -0.15
CA MET A 35 4.18 -0.75 -1.23
C MET A 35 5.22 -1.87 -1.12
N GLU A 36 5.73 -2.15 0.08
CA GLU A 36 6.68 -3.24 0.30
C GLU A 36 6.06 -4.61 -0.01
N ARG A 37 4.82 -4.84 0.38
CA ARG A 37 4.07 -6.07 0.02
C ARG A 37 3.90 -6.21 -1.48
N ALA A 38 3.59 -5.12 -2.18
CA ALA A 38 3.49 -5.12 -3.63
C ALA A 38 4.84 -5.49 -4.29
N GLU A 39 5.95 -4.95 -3.78
CA GLU A 39 7.28 -5.30 -4.26
C GLU A 39 7.64 -6.78 -3.99
N GLN A 40 7.30 -7.30 -2.82
CA GLN A 40 7.50 -8.73 -2.49
C GLN A 40 6.68 -9.64 -3.42
N MET A 41 5.44 -9.24 -3.75
CA MET A 41 4.61 -9.95 -4.71
C MET A 41 5.20 -9.94 -6.12
N GLN A 42 5.75 -8.81 -6.56
CA GLN A 42 6.44 -8.72 -7.85
C GLN A 42 7.71 -9.59 -7.89
N ARG A 43 8.40 -9.72 -6.76
CA ARG A 43 9.57 -10.61 -6.61
C ARG A 43 9.21 -12.09 -6.46
N GLY A 44 7.94 -12.43 -6.24
CA GLY A 44 7.49 -13.81 -6.00
C GLY A 44 7.85 -14.34 -4.61
N GLU A 45 8.04 -13.43 -3.64
CA GLU A 45 8.42 -13.75 -2.26
C GLU A 45 7.19 -13.82 -1.30
N ALA A 46 5.99 -13.68 -1.85
CA ALA A 46 4.71 -13.58 -1.12
C ALA A 46 3.85 -14.86 -1.20
#